data_AF-A0A117KBH7-F1
#
_entry.id   AF-A0A117KBH7-F1
#
_cell.length_a   1.000
_cell.length_b   1.000
_cell.length_c   1.000
_cell.angle_alpha   90.00
_cell.angle_beta   90.00
_cell.angle_gamma   90.00
#
_symmetry.space_group_name_H-M   'P 1'
#
loop_
_entity.id
_entity.type
_entity.pdbx_description
1 polymer ?
#
loop_
_entity_poly.entity_id
_entity_poly.type
_entity_poly.pdbx_seq_one_letter_code
_entity_poly.pdbx_strand_id
1 'polypeptide(L)'
;MMTYSPHASARRHVSPARDAFDIARQLVDSAVPDLADIAAVEVSDALFDERSALSEAGACQGFRRAAFRAVCGHGSRCAYRIGEVSRIPSGTPYRRTLSDRRPRVIASLPPQAHWLARDPARAPLMHQDGVHSLMVVPLVAHRVVLGLVALYRCNGSSPFGKAELRAAARLAGRVARMLDDVHRDLREQAMGRILQHALLARPPHLTAVEDVRGHVPADGAPGGWFDVIPLPGTRVGLSVGSTGGRGIAAAAVMSQQKARVAALAALDVEPVEALTHSLRPSTVTATPPPVEGPAADRSSAQTHCLYAVYDPVTRRCTAARAGAAGLTVVAPDGDVTSVGPTASDAADGDGYDVAVFDVPPGSLLVLSCAGAPEQRGDASDDQEARNGACTGGDARLPLTGRGAHVLLTARTRAVAPMDIATWELPNDPTAVADARDRTATQLTAWGLPDLSFNTTLVVSELVTNAIRYSTGPIGLRLIRDAALICEVSDNSSAAPRTHIPAPNDQGGRGLIIVAHLARAHGTRYTAPGKIVWAEQAIDVA
;
A
#
# COMPACT_ATOMS: atom_id res chain seq x y z
N MET A 1 39.71 -26.20 24.57
CA MET A 1 39.53 -26.29 23.11
C MET A 1 38.10 -25.86 22.82
N MET A 2 37.96 -24.79 22.05
CA MET A 2 36.69 -24.11 21.71
C MET A 2 35.70 -25.06 21.01
N THR A 3 34.40 -24.87 21.23
CA THR A 3 33.52 -24.37 20.16
C THR A 3 32.17 -23.91 20.70
N TYR A 4 31.88 -22.67 20.34
CA TYR A 4 30.67 -21.90 20.54
C TYR A 4 29.66 -22.29 19.45
N SER A 5 28.37 -22.39 19.76
CA SER A 5 27.33 -22.28 18.74
C SER A 5 26.19 -21.41 19.27
N PRO A 6 25.90 -20.26 18.63
CA PRO A 6 24.87 -19.32 19.08
C PRO A 6 23.51 -19.72 18.51
N HIS A 7 22.52 -19.91 19.38
CA HIS A 7 21.13 -19.89 18.96
C HIS A 7 20.78 -18.47 18.48
N ALA A 8 20.80 -18.26 17.17
CA ALA A 8 20.09 -17.19 16.51
C ALA A 8 18.59 -17.37 16.79
N SER A 9 18.08 -16.65 17.78
CA SER A 9 16.64 -16.57 18.03
C SER A 9 16.00 -15.85 16.86
N ALA A 10 15.16 -16.56 16.12
CA ALA A 10 14.20 -15.98 15.20
C ALA A 10 13.36 -14.97 16.00
N ARG A 11 13.63 -13.68 15.81
CA ARG A 11 12.83 -12.60 16.39
C ARG A 11 11.44 -12.68 15.78
N ARG A 12 10.49 -13.26 16.52
CA ARG A 12 9.06 -13.02 16.32
C ARG A 12 8.89 -11.50 16.25
N HIS A 13 8.37 -10.99 15.14
CA HIS A 13 8.15 -9.56 14.96
C HIS A 13 7.03 -9.12 15.87
N VAL A 14 7.47 -8.69 17.04
CA VAL A 14 6.66 -8.11 18.08
C VAL A 14 6.50 -6.62 17.73
N SER A 15 5.32 -6.04 17.99
CA SER A 15 5.08 -4.61 17.75
C SER A 15 6.27 -3.78 18.28
N PRO A 16 6.79 -2.79 17.55
CA PRO A 16 7.97 -2.01 17.96
C PRO A 16 7.79 -1.32 19.33
N ALA A 17 6.54 -1.02 19.71
CA ALA A 17 6.21 -0.56 21.06
C ALA A 17 6.59 -1.60 22.12
N ARG A 18 6.28 -2.87 21.89
CA ARG A 18 6.61 -3.98 22.78
C ARG A 18 8.12 -4.28 22.80
N ASP A 19 8.83 -4.04 21.70
CA ASP A 19 10.30 -4.06 21.71
C ASP A 19 10.88 -3.01 22.67
N ALA A 20 10.33 -1.78 22.69
CA ALA A 20 10.77 -0.75 23.64
C ALA A 20 10.54 -1.16 25.12
N PHE A 21 9.40 -1.80 25.43
CA PHE A 21 9.13 -2.36 26.75
C PHE A 21 10.09 -3.49 27.11
N ASP A 22 10.36 -4.41 26.19
CA ASP A 22 11.28 -5.54 26.41
C ASP A 22 12.72 -5.08 26.60
N ILE A 23 13.18 -4.08 25.83
CA ILE A 23 14.49 -3.44 26.00
C ILE A 23 14.61 -2.79 27.39
N ALA A 24 13.60 -2.03 27.81
CA ALA A 24 13.58 -1.39 29.12
C ALA A 24 13.53 -2.42 30.26
N ARG A 25 12.82 -3.54 30.07
CA ARG A 25 12.76 -4.65 31.02
C ARG A 25 14.13 -5.31 31.20
N GLN A 26 14.82 -5.62 30.10
CA GLN A 26 16.18 -6.16 30.16
C GLN A 26 17.16 -5.24 30.91
N LEU A 27 16.98 -3.92 30.81
CA LEU A 27 17.78 -2.95 31.57
C LEU A 27 17.57 -3.10 33.08
N VAL A 28 16.32 -3.09 33.55
CA VAL A 28 16.04 -3.20 34.99
C VAL A 28 16.41 -4.59 35.53
N ASP A 29 16.24 -5.63 34.71
CA ASP A 29 16.63 -7.01 35.02
C ASP A 29 18.15 -7.17 35.18
N SER A 30 18.93 -6.44 34.38
CA SER A 30 20.40 -6.43 34.48
C SER A 30 20.93 -5.51 35.59
N ALA A 31 20.13 -4.54 36.03
CA ALA A 31 20.53 -3.58 37.05
C ALA A 31 20.19 -4.06 38.48
N VAL A 32 19.14 -4.86 38.65
CA VAL A 32 18.65 -5.30 39.96
C VAL A 32 18.85 -6.83 40.11
N PRO A 33 19.59 -7.31 41.14
CA PRO A 33 20.01 -6.59 42.36
C PRO A 33 21.42 -5.98 42.32
N ASP A 34 22.22 -6.29 41.29
CA ASP A 34 23.68 -6.09 41.35
C ASP A 34 24.10 -4.62 41.44
N LEU A 35 23.42 -3.74 40.69
CA LEU A 35 23.73 -2.31 40.62
C LEU A 35 22.85 -1.47 41.54
N ALA A 36 21.57 -1.84 41.72
CA ALA A 36 20.59 -1.10 42.51
C ALA A 36 19.56 -2.04 43.16
N ASP A 37 18.88 -1.55 44.19
CA ASP A 37 17.85 -2.31 44.90
C ASP A 37 16.47 -2.13 44.25
N ILE A 38 16.27 -0.96 43.64
CA ILE A 38 15.10 -0.62 42.82
C ILE A 38 15.59 0.09 41.56
N ALA A 39 15.01 -0.26 40.41
CA ALA A 39 15.26 0.39 39.13
C ALA A 39 13.95 0.69 38.41
N ALA A 40 13.85 1.88 37.83
CA ALA A 40 12.68 2.31 37.07
C ALA A 40 13.12 3.03 35.79
N VAL A 41 12.53 2.66 34.66
CA VAL A 41 12.83 3.24 33.35
C VAL A 41 11.62 4.03 32.87
N GLU A 42 11.87 5.29 32.54
CA GLU A 42 10.91 6.20 31.90
C GLU A 42 11.34 6.40 30.46
N VAL A 43 10.45 6.17 29.51
CA VAL A 43 10.70 6.41 28.09
C VAL A 43 9.79 7.55 27.63
N SER A 44 10.29 8.39 26.73
CA SER A 44 9.49 9.47 26.14
C SER A 44 8.22 8.91 25.53
N ASP A 45 7.07 9.50 25.84
CA ASP A 45 5.80 9.03 25.28
C ASP A 45 5.73 9.22 23.76
N ALA A 46 6.46 10.21 23.24
CA ALA A 46 6.60 10.46 21.81
C ALA A 46 7.38 9.36 21.06
N LEU A 47 8.01 8.40 21.76
CA LEU A 47 8.52 7.18 21.13
C LEU A 47 7.36 6.32 20.57
N PHE A 48 6.18 6.40 21.19
CA PHE A 48 5.01 5.59 20.88
C PHE A 48 3.98 6.33 20.00
N ASP A 49 4.27 7.57 19.61
CA ASP A 49 3.42 8.36 18.71
C ASP A 49 4.09 8.50 17.34
N GLU A 50 3.49 7.87 16.33
CA GLU A 50 3.96 7.87 14.94
C GLU A 50 4.03 9.27 14.31
N ARG A 51 3.27 10.24 14.86
CA ARG A 51 3.22 11.63 14.36
C ARG A 51 4.13 12.57 15.12
N SER A 52 4.63 12.17 16.29
CA SER A 52 5.39 13.07 17.14
C SER A 52 6.87 13.03 16.79
N ALA A 53 7.38 14.13 16.22
CA ALA A 53 8.82 14.32 16.14
C ALA A 53 9.37 14.41 17.57
N LEU A 54 10.25 13.47 17.97
CA LEU A 54 11.02 13.65 19.20
C LEU A 54 11.78 14.98 19.10
N SER A 55 11.36 15.95 19.92
CA SER A 55 11.94 17.29 19.93
C SER A 55 13.38 17.22 20.46
N GLU A 56 14.29 17.93 19.78
CA GLU A 56 15.70 18.02 20.14
C GLU A 56 15.98 18.66 21.51
N ALA A 57 15.00 19.21 22.24
CA ALA A 57 15.25 19.69 23.59
C ALA A 57 13.98 19.83 24.43
N GLY A 58 13.83 19.00 25.47
CA GLY A 58 13.05 19.34 26.66
C GLY A 58 11.52 19.50 26.52
N ALA A 59 10.95 19.39 25.31
CA ALA A 59 9.53 19.59 25.07
C ALA A 59 8.66 18.32 25.17
N CYS A 60 9.23 17.16 25.55
CA CYS A 60 8.44 15.96 25.84
C CYS A 60 7.55 16.23 27.06
N GLN A 61 6.25 16.33 26.82
CA GLN A 61 5.25 16.64 27.86
C GLN A 61 4.86 15.42 28.70
N GLY A 62 5.23 14.20 28.29
CA GLY A 62 4.90 12.95 28.98
C GLY A 62 5.99 11.91 28.84
N PHE A 63 6.16 11.12 29.90
CA PHE A 63 7.05 9.95 29.95
C PHE A 63 6.25 8.73 30.40
N ARG A 64 6.42 7.64 29.68
CA ARG A 64 5.77 6.36 29.95
C ARG A 64 6.68 5.48 30.78
N ARG A 65 6.14 4.88 31.85
CA ARG A 65 6.83 3.84 32.62
C ARG A 65 7.04 2.62 31.73
N ALA A 66 8.26 2.40 31.25
CA ALA A 66 8.57 1.27 30.38
C ALA A 66 8.95 0.02 31.20
N ALA A 67 9.63 0.20 32.33
CA ALA A 67 9.99 -0.93 33.19
C ALA A 67 10.17 -0.51 34.65
N PHE A 68 9.98 -1.47 35.55
CA PHE A 68 10.21 -1.33 36.98
C PHE A 68 10.64 -2.68 37.54
N ARG A 69 11.65 -2.69 38.42
CA ARG A 69 12.06 -3.86 39.18
C ARG A 69 12.54 -3.45 40.56
N ALA A 70 12.23 -4.28 41.56
CA ALA A 70 12.68 -4.15 42.94
C ALA A 70 13.06 -5.53 43.49
N VAL A 71 13.97 -5.57 44.47
CA VAL A 71 14.30 -6.82 45.18
C VAL A 71 13.10 -7.30 46.00
N CYS A 72 12.71 -8.57 45.82
CA CYS A 72 11.57 -9.18 46.49
C CYS A 72 11.81 -9.23 48.02
N GLY A 73 10.95 -8.57 48.80
CA GLY A 73 11.03 -8.61 50.28
C GLY A 73 10.54 -7.36 51.00
N HIS A 74 10.46 -6.22 50.31
CA HIS A 74 10.11 -4.92 50.95
C HIS A 74 8.72 -4.39 50.62
N GLY A 75 7.87 -5.14 49.89
CA GLY A 75 6.54 -4.65 49.49
C GLY A 75 6.57 -3.40 48.59
N SER A 76 7.73 -3.08 48.01
CA SER A 76 7.97 -1.86 47.23
C SER A 76 6.98 -1.74 46.07
N ARG A 77 6.26 -0.62 46.05
CA ARG A 77 5.24 -0.33 45.05
C ARG A 77 5.81 0.57 43.97
N CYS A 78 5.41 0.33 42.73
CA CYS A 78 5.73 1.22 41.64
C CYS A 78 4.82 2.47 41.71
N ALA A 79 5.39 3.67 41.66
CA ALA A 79 4.66 4.93 41.71
C ALA A 79 3.69 5.12 40.52
N TYR A 80 3.99 4.47 39.39
CA TYR A 80 3.21 4.53 38.16
C TYR A 80 3.19 3.13 37.52
N ARG A 81 2.05 2.64 37.06
CA ARG A 81 1.95 1.30 36.45
C ARG A 81 2.80 1.22 35.18
N ILE A 82 3.28 0.04 34.82
CA ILE A 82 3.94 -0.15 33.51
C ILE A 82 2.95 0.25 32.41
N GLY A 83 3.40 1.09 31.48
CA GLY A 83 2.57 1.68 30.43
C GLY A 83 1.87 2.99 30.81
N GLU A 84 1.85 3.39 32.09
CA GLU A 84 1.25 4.66 32.53
C GLU A 84 2.11 5.86 32.09
N VAL A 85 1.46 6.89 31.54
CA VAL A 85 2.11 8.14 31.14
C VAL A 85 2.05 9.14 32.29
N SER A 86 3.19 9.68 32.66
CA SER A 86 3.34 10.65 33.75
C SER A 86 4.14 11.87 33.31
N ARG A 87 3.95 12.99 34.01
CA ARG A 87 4.79 14.18 33.86
C ARG A 87 5.89 14.16 34.90
N ILE A 88 7.12 14.46 34.49
CA ILE A 88 8.23 14.58 35.42
C ILE A 88 8.25 16.00 36.00
N PRO A 89 8.01 16.19 37.32
CA PRO A 89 7.83 17.52 37.91
C PRO A 89 9.09 18.40 37.79
N SER A 90 8.88 19.70 37.62
CA SER A 90 9.97 20.66 37.46
C SER A 90 10.79 20.85 38.75
N GLY A 91 12.11 21.00 38.60
CA GLY A 91 13.03 21.15 39.73
C GLY A 91 13.35 19.85 40.49
N THR A 92 12.89 18.70 40.02
CA THR A 92 13.36 17.39 40.48
C THR A 92 14.71 17.02 39.83
N PRO A 93 15.51 16.13 40.46
CA PRO A 93 16.73 15.60 39.82
C PRO A 93 16.43 14.91 38.49
N TYR A 94 15.27 14.25 38.38
CA TYR A 94 14.78 13.65 37.13
C TYR A 94 14.66 14.67 36.00
N ARG A 95 13.95 15.78 36.25
CA ARG A 95 13.76 16.82 35.22
C ARG A 95 15.07 17.49 34.85
N ARG A 96 15.95 17.76 35.82
CA ARG A 96 17.26 18.37 35.56
C ARG A 96 18.11 17.49 34.65
N THR A 97 18.18 16.18 34.92
CA THR A 97 18.89 15.21 34.08
C THR A 97 18.37 15.15 32.65
N LEU A 98 17.05 15.26 32.44
CA LEU A 98 16.48 15.32 31.09
C LEU A 98 16.83 16.63 30.37
N SER A 99 16.85 17.75 31.10
CA SER A 99 17.12 19.07 30.53
C SER A 99 18.58 19.26 30.12
N ASP A 100 19.54 18.86 30.96
CA ASP A 100 20.97 19.05 30.69
C ASP A 100 21.68 17.81 30.14
N ARG A 101 20.97 16.67 30.08
CA ARG A 101 21.46 15.38 29.57
C ARG A 101 22.64 14.82 30.37
N ARG A 102 22.77 15.20 31.64
CA ARG A 102 23.85 14.73 32.51
C ARG A 102 23.34 13.79 33.59
N PRO A 103 24.05 12.67 33.84
CA PRO A 103 23.70 11.78 34.93
C PRO A 103 23.96 12.46 36.28
N ARG A 104 23.16 12.10 37.28
CA ARG A 104 23.20 12.69 38.62
C ARG A 104 23.23 11.60 39.67
N VAL A 105 24.11 11.77 40.65
CA VAL A 105 24.19 10.90 41.84
C VAL A 105 23.92 11.76 43.07
N ILE A 106 22.95 11.34 43.86
CA ILE A 106 22.64 11.86 45.19
C ILE A 106 23.05 10.76 46.16
N ALA A 107 24.31 10.82 46.61
CA ALA A 107 24.91 9.77 47.43
C ALA A 107 24.21 9.61 48.80
N SER A 108 23.78 10.74 49.38
CA SER A 108 23.00 10.81 50.62
C SER A 108 21.77 11.66 50.38
N LEU A 109 20.60 11.02 50.44
CA LEU A 109 19.30 11.66 50.26
C LEU A 109 18.76 12.11 51.63
N PRO A 110 18.67 13.43 51.90
CA PRO A 110 18.09 13.91 53.15
C PRO A 110 16.57 13.66 53.17
N PRO A 111 15.98 13.28 54.31
CA PRO A 111 14.53 13.00 54.42
C PRO A 111 13.63 14.17 54.00
N GLN A 112 14.12 15.41 54.13
CA GLN A 112 13.39 16.65 53.81
C GLN A 112 13.96 17.35 52.56
N ALA A 113 14.48 16.60 51.58
CA ALA A 113 14.98 17.20 50.35
C ALA A 113 13.87 18.04 49.69
N HIS A 114 14.13 19.34 49.46
CA HIS A 114 13.14 20.30 48.95
C HIS A 114 12.43 19.88 47.65
N TRP A 115 13.06 19.02 46.85
CA TRP A 115 12.49 18.52 45.61
C TRP A 115 11.50 17.36 45.81
N LEU A 116 11.55 16.64 46.94
CA LEU A 116 10.61 15.55 47.26
C LEU A 116 9.18 16.06 47.37
N ALA A 117 8.98 17.26 47.94
CA ALA A 117 7.68 17.93 48.02
C ALA A 117 7.07 18.23 46.63
N ARG A 118 7.88 18.20 45.56
CA ARG A 118 7.44 18.42 44.17
C ARG A 118 7.05 17.14 43.46
N ASP A 119 7.29 15.96 44.05
CA ASP A 119 6.96 14.65 43.48
C ASP A 119 6.17 13.80 44.50
N PRO A 120 4.87 14.14 44.71
CA PRO A 120 4.05 13.47 45.72
C PRO A 120 3.77 11.99 45.40
N ALA A 121 3.99 11.55 44.16
CA ALA A 121 3.81 10.16 43.75
C ALA A 121 5.00 9.29 44.18
N ARG A 122 6.24 9.75 43.99
CA ARG A 122 7.46 8.99 44.34
C ARG A 122 7.89 9.19 45.79
N ALA A 123 7.71 10.38 46.36
CA ALA A 123 8.26 10.72 47.67
C ALA A 123 7.80 9.80 48.83
N PRO A 124 6.51 9.44 48.98
CA PRO A 124 6.08 8.54 50.06
C PRO A 124 6.68 7.13 49.92
N LEU A 125 6.78 6.64 48.69
CA LEU A 125 7.33 5.32 48.39
C LEU A 125 8.83 5.28 48.68
N MET A 126 9.57 6.31 48.28
CA MET A 126 11.00 6.43 48.61
C MET A 126 11.24 6.43 50.12
N HIS A 127 10.35 7.04 50.91
CA HIS A 127 10.44 7.02 52.37
C HIS A 127 10.12 5.64 52.95
N GLN A 128 9.04 5.00 52.48
CA GLN A 128 8.63 3.65 52.89
C GLN A 128 9.68 2.59 52.58
N ASP A 129 10.29 2.67 51.39
CA ASP A 129 11.35 1.75 50.94
C ASP A 129 12.71 2.06 51.57
N GLY A 130 12.83 3.10 52.39
CA GLY A 130 14.09 3.47 53.05
C GLY A 130 15.18 3.89 52.07
N VAL A 131 14.82 4.57 50.99
CA VAL A 131 15.77 5.04 49.97
C VAL A 131 16.69 6.11 50.56
N HIS A 132 18.00 5.85 50.54
CA HIS A 132 19.01 6.79 51.02
C HIS A 132 19.99 7.26 49.92
N SER A 133 19.99 6.62 48.74
CA SER A 133 20.82 7.01 47.61
C SER A 133 20.04 6.92 46.30
N LEU A 134 20.19 7.93 45.44
CA LEU A 134 19.51 8.02 44.14
C LEU A 134 20.52 8.29 43.03
N MET A 135 20.43 7.52 41.95
CA MET A 135 21.11 7.81 40.70
C MET A 135 20.09 7.96 39.58
N VAL A 136 20.23 9.04 38.79
CA VAL A 136 19.40 9.28 37.61
C VAL A 136 20.33 9.39 36.40
N VAL A 137 20.11 8.56 35.38
CA VAL A 137 20.91 8.54 34.15
C VAL A 137 19.99 8.76 32.96
N PRO A 138 20.27 9.73 32.07
CA PRO A 138 19.44 9.96 30.91
C PRO A 138 19.72 8.91 29.84
N LEU A 139 18.68 8.52 29.10
CA LEU A 139 18.79 7.68 27.91
C LEU A 139 18.89 8.61 26.70
N VAL A 140 20.10 8.79 26.16
CA VAL A 140 20.38 9.75 25.10
C VAL A 140 21.06 9.05 23.92
N ALA A 141 20.53 9.26 22.72
CA ALA A 141 21.11 8.82 21.46
C ALA A 141 21.09 10.00 20.47
N HIS A 142 22.15 10.20 19.69
CA HIS A 142 22.26 11.27 18.68
C HIS A 142 21.75 12.66 19.12
N ARG A 143 21.98 13.04 20.40
CA ARG A 143 21.51 14.28 21.07
C ARG A 143 20.00 14.36 21.40
N VAL A 144 19.22 13.32 21.10
CA VAL A 144 17.81 13.19 21.48
C VAL A 144 17.69 12.48 22.84
N VAL A 145 16.82 13.00 23.70
CA VAL A 145 16.52 12.39 25.00
C VAL A 145 15.35 11.43 24.84
N LEU A 146 15.64 10.13 24.87
CA LEU A 146 14.66 9.05 24.73
C LEU A 146 13.99 8.71 26.06
N GLY A 147 14.57 9.12 27.18
CA GLY A 147 14.08 8.75 28.50
C GLY A 147 15.09 8.95 29.61
N LEU A 148 14.86 8.29 30.74
CA LEU A 148 15.81 8.17 31.84
C LEU A 148 15.67 6.81 32.53
N VAL A 149 16.72 6.42 33.24
CA VAL A 149 16.68 5.37 34.26
C VAL A 149 16.94 5.99 35.62
N ALA A 150 16.09 5.64 36.58
CA ALA A 150 16.24 5.96 37.98
C ALA A 150 16.60 4.69 38.75
N LEU A 151 17.68 4.77 39.53
CA LEU A 151 18.22 3.69 40.33
C LEU A 151 18.23 4.14 41.79
N TYR A 152 17.79 3.28 42.69
CA TYR A 152 17.65 3.59 44.11
C TYR A 152 18.41 2.57 44.95
N ARG A 153 19.09 3.05 46.01
CA ARG A 153 19.60 2.21 47.10
C ARG A 153 18.79 2.45 48.36
N CYS A 154 18.42 1.34 49.00
CA CYS A 154 17.63 1.27 50.20
C CYS A 154 18.53 0.90 51.39
N ASN A 155 18.01 1.06 52.61
CA ASN A 155 18.73 0.72 53.82
C ASN A 155 19.29 -0.72 53.76
N GLY A 156 20.59 -0.86 54.01
CA GLY A 156 21.32 -2.13 53.90
C GLY A 156 22.30 -2.20 52.73
N SER A 157 22.21 -1.27 51.77
CA SER A 157 23.13 -1.17 50.64
C SER A 157 24.09 0.02 50.75
N SER A 158 25.27 -0.05 50.14
CA SER A 158 26.20 1.08 50.08
C SER A 158 25.68 2.17 49.12
N PRO A 159 25.93 3.46 49.40
CA PRO A 159 25.53 4.56 48.51
C PRO A 159 26.24 4.49 47.15
N PHE A 160 25.64 5.09 46.13
CA PHE A 160 26.21 5.11 44.78
C PHE A 160 27.51 5.92 44.71
N GLY A 161 28.52 5.37 44.04
CA GLY A 161 29.80 6.02 43.77
C GLY A 161 30.10 6.21 42.27
N LYS A 162 31.36 6.57 41.97
CA LYS A 162 31.83 6.80 40.59
C LYS A 162 31.93 5.51 39.77
N ALA A 163 32.09 4.35 40.42
CA ALA A 163 32.18 3.06 39.73
C ALA A 163 30.80 2.63 39.23
N GLU A 164 29.79 2.69 40.11
CA GLU A 164 28.40 2.39 39.82
C GLU A 164 27.86 3.35 38.76
N LEU A 165 28.20 4.64 38.85
CA LEU A 165 27.82 5.63 37.84
C LEU A 165 28.36 5.27 36.45
N ARG A 166 29.63 4.82 36.37
CA ARG A 166 30.23 4.37 35.10
C ARG A 166 29.55 3.12 34.56
N ALA A 167 29.16 2.18 35.42
CA ALA A 167 28.41 0.99 35.02
C ALA A 167 27.00 1.34 34.51
N ALA A 168 26.26 2.15 35.27
CA ALA A 168 24.93 2.63 34.91
C ALA A 168 24.95 3.40 33.58
N ALA A 169 25.92 4.30 33.38
CA ALA A 169 26.05 5.06 32.14
C ALA A 169 26.33 4.17 30.92
N ARG A 170 27.11 3.09 31.06
CA ARG A 170 27.34 2.13 29.98
C ARG A 170 26.08 1.35 29.61
N LEU A 171 25.31 0.89 30.60
CA LEU A 171 24.04 0.20 30.38
C LEU A 171 23.01 1.13 29.72
N ALA A 172 22.86 2.33 30.27
CA ALA A 172 21.99 3.38 29.72
C ALA A 172 22.34 3.73 28.27
N GLY A 173 23.63 3.86 27.94
CA GLY A 173 24.07 4.15 26.58
C GLY A 173 23.78 3.02 25.58
N ARG A 174 23.84 1.75 26.01
CA ARG A 174 23.45 0.60 25.17
C ARG A 174 21.95 0.62 24.90
N VAL A 175 21.16 0.80 25.95
CA VAL A 175 19.69 0.83 25.88
C VAL A 175 19.19 2.02 25.08
N ALA A 176 19.81 3.20 25.25
CA ALA A 176 19.48 4.38 24.47
C ALA A 176 19.65 4.13 22.96
N ARG A 177 20.73 3.46 22.52
CA ARG A 177 20.89 3.11 21.11
C ARG A 177 19.81 2.15 20.61
N MET A 178 19.47 1.12 21.39
CA MET A 178 18.42 0.17 21.01
C MET A 178 17.04 0.85 20.92
N LEU A 179 16.73 1.79 21.83
CA LEU A 179 15.50 2.58 21.76
C LEU A 179 15.51 3.58 20.59
N ASP A 180 16.68 4.10 20.21
CA ASP A 180 16.85 4.99 19.05
C ASP A 180 16.61 4.24 17.74
N ASP A 181 17.11 3.01 17.63
CA ASP A 181 16.85 2.11 16.50
C ASP A 181 15.34 1.86 16.36
N VAL A 182 14.66 1.52 17.46
CA VAL A 182 13.19 1.37 17.47
C VAL A 182 12.48 2.66 17.05
N HIS A 183 12.92 3.83 17.52
CA HIS A 183 12.33 5.10 17.13
C HIS A 183 12.46 5.37 15.63
N ARG A 184 13.66 5.17 15.08
CA ARG A 184 13.95 5.38 13.66
C ARG A 184 13.08 4.46 12.81
N ASP A 185 12.99 3.18 13.17
CA ASP A 185 12.20 2.19 12.44
C ASP A 185 10.71 2.58 12.43
N LEU A 186 10.17 3.02 13.57
CA LEU A 186 8.80 3.53 13.67
C LEU A 186 8.56 4.76 12.78
N ARG A 187 9.48 5.72 12.77
CA ARG A 187 9.37 6.90 11.88
C ARG A 187 9.42 6.54 10.42
N GLU A 188 10.33 5.63 10.04
CA GLU A 188 10.49 5.20 8.65
C GLU A 188 9.23 4.50 8.16
N GLN A 189 8.64 3.63 9.00
CA GLN A 189 7.34 3.00 8.73
C GLN A 189 6.23 4.04 8.57
N ALA A 190 6.14 5.02 9.48
CA ALA A 190 5.14 6.08 9.43
C ALA A 190 5.26 6.93 8.14
N MET A 191 6.49 7.31 7.76
CA MET A 191 6.74 8.04 6.50
C MET A 191 6.35 7.20 5.27
N GLY A 192 6.66 5.91 5.27
CA GLY A 192 6.23 4.98 4.22
C GLY A 192 4.71 4.93 4.06
N ARG A 193 3.97 4.84 5.18
CA ARG A 193 2.50 4.83 5.16
C ARG A 193 1.89 6.16 4.70
N ILE A 194 2.49 7.29 5.10
CA ILE A 194 2.08 8.61 4.59
C ILE A 194 2.25 8.69 3.08
N LEU A 195 3.40 8.25 2.56
CA LEU A 195 3.68 8.25 1.13
C LEU A 195 2.74 7.31 0.38
N GLN A 196 2.48 6.11 0.91
CA GLN A 196 1.52 5.16 0.34
C GLN A 196 0.14 5.79 0.20
N HIS A 197 -0.42 6.34 1.29
CA HIS A 197 -1.74 6.98 1.23
C HIS A 197 -1.79 8.17 0.26
N ALA A 198 -0.70 8.94 0.13
CA ALA A 198 -0.62 10.04 -0.83
C ALA A 198 -0.66 9.56 -2.29
N LEU A 199 -0.19 8.34 -2.57
CA LEU A 199 -0.14 7.74 -3.91
C LEU A 199 -1.40 6.93 -4.27
N LEU A 200 -2.26 6.64 -3.30
CA LEU A 200 -3.56 6.02 -3.54
C LEU A 200 -4.56 7.10 -3.99
N ALA A 201 -4.65 7.27 -5.31
CA ALA A 201 -5.66 8.12 -5.93
C ALA A 201 -7.07 7.57 -5.69
N ARG A 202 -8.06 8.49 -5.63
CA ARG A 202 -9.47 8.09 -5.66
C ARG A 202 -9.78 7.50 -7.05
N PRO A 203 -10.52 6.38 -7.13
CA PRO A 203 -10.95 5.84 -8.42
C PRO A 203 -11.72 6.89 -9.22
N PRO A 204 -11.45 7.05 -10.53
CA PRO A 204 -12.24 7.93 -11.37
C PRO A 204 -13.68 7.42 -11.50
N HIS A 205 -14.62 8.32 -11.78
CA HIS A 205 -15.96 7.91 -12.20
C HIS A 205 -15.89 7.38 -13.64
N LEU A 206 -16.26 6.12 -13.84
CA LEU A 206 -16.26 5.44 -15.13
C LEU A 206 -17.65 4.86 -15.40
N THR A 207 -18.03 4.73 -16.66
CA THR A 207 -19.33 4.15 -17.07
C THR A 207 -19.34 2.62 -17.01
N ALA A 208 -18.17 2.00 -17.20
CA ALA A 208 -17.97 0.55 -17.17
C ALA A 208 -18.21 -0.09 -15.79
N VAL A 209 -18.04 0.70 -14.72
CA VAL A 209 -18.10 0.23 -13.34
C VAL A 209 -18.70 1.27 -12.40
N GLU A 210 -19.41 0.81 -11.38
CA GLU A 210 -19.94 1.64 -10.30
C GLU A 210 -19.54 1.10 -8.92
N ASP A 211 -19.79 1.89 -7.88
CA ASP A 211 -19.45 1.59 -6.48
C ASP A 211 -18.01 1.06 -6.28
N VAL A 212 -17.05 1.70 -6.94
CA VAL A 212 -15.65 1.29 -6.89
C VAL A 212 -15.03 1.67 -5.55
N ARG A 213 -14.53 0.69 -4.80
CA ARG A 213 -13.91 0.90 -3.49
C ARG A 213 -12.60 0.15 -3.38
N GLY A 214 -11.56 0.85 -2.96
CA GLY A 214 -10.27 0.27 -2.63
C GLY A 214 -9.96 0.38 -1.15
N HIS A 215 -9.28 -0.63 -0.61
CA HIS A 215 -8.83 -0.68 0.78
C HIS A 215 -7.39 -1.16 0.85
N VAL A 216 -6.58 -0.45 1.62
CA VAL A 216 -5.25 -0.89 2.04
C VAL A 216 -5.26 -0.94 3.57
N PRO A 217 -4.84 -2.06 4.19
CA PRO A 217 -4.92 -2.22 5.64
C PRO A 217 -3.95 -1.26 6.35
N ALA A 218 -4.40 -0.68 7.46
CA ALA A 218 -3.64 0.32 8.23
C ALA A 218 -2.34 -0.25 8.84
N ASP A 219 -2.39 -1.53 9.24
CA ASP A 219 -1.24 -2.28 9.77
C ASP A 219 -0.50 -3.06 8.65
N GLY A 220 -0.92 -2.89 7.40
CA GLY A 220 -0.35 -3.58 6.25
C GLY A 220 1.00 -3.02 5.83
N ALA A 221 1.75 -3.83 5.07
CA ALA A 221 3.02 -3.39 4.49
C ALA A 221 2.82 -2.13 3.61
N PRO A 222 3.70 -1.12 3.71
CA PRO A 222 3.62 0.13 2.91
C PRO A 222 3.75 -0.08 1.39
N GLY A 223 4.01 -1.31 0.95
CA GLY A 223 4.05 -1.73 -0.45
C GLY A 223 2.71 -2.11 -1.08
N GLY A 224 1.60 -2.09 -0.32
CA GLY A 224 0.26 -2.41 -0.84
C GLY A 224 -0.36 -1.28 -1.67
N TRP A 225 -1.00 -1.60 -2.81
CA TRP A 225 -1.63 -0.61 -3.67
C TRP A 225 -2.74 -1.17 -4.55
N PHE A 226 -3.61 -0.27 -5.03
CA PHE A 226 -4.57 -0.54 -6.08
C PHE A 226 -4.63 0.63 -7.07
N ASP A 227 -5.13 0.35 -8.28
CA ASP A 227 -5.42 1.38 -9.27
C ASP A 227 -6.60 1.00 -10.18
N VAL A 228 -7.27 2.03 -10.69
CA VAL A 228 -8.42 1.92 -11.61
C VAL A 228 -8.16 2.81 -12.81
N ILE A 229 -7.92 2.17 -13.95
CA ILE A 229 -7.34 2.78 -15.13
C ILE A 229 -8.40 2.83 -16.23
N PRO A 230 -8.81 4.02 -16.69
CA PRO A 230 -9.68 4.13 -17.87
C PRO A 230 -8.95 3.61 -19.10
N LEU A 231 -9.62 2.76 -19.88
CA LEU A 231 -9.06 2.20 -21.11
C LEU A 231 -9.92 2.60 -22.31
N PRO A 232 -9.36 2.57 -23.53
CA PRO A 232 -10.13 2.84 -24.73
C PRO A 232 -11.35 1.94 -24.92
N GLY A 233 -12.40 2.46 -25.55
CA GLY A 233 -13.58 1.67 -25.90
C GLY A 233 -14.48 1.37 -24.70
N THR A 234 -14.66 2.33 -23.78
CA THR A 234 -15.40 2.20 -22.50
C THR A 234 -14.85 1.15 -21.53
N ARG A 235 -13.69 0.55 -21.80
CA ARG A 235 -13.13 -0.51 -20.93
C ARG A 235 -12.51 0.08 -19.67
N VAL A 236 -12.30 -0.79 -18.68
CA VAL A 236 -11.61 -0.43 -17.43
C VAL A 236 -10.55 -1.46 -17.09
N GLY A 237 -9.38 -0.97 -16.71
CA GLY A 237 -8.32 -1.73 -16.07
C GLY A 237 -8.45 -1.64 -14.55
N LEU A 238 -8.42 -2.78 -13.86
CA LEU A 238 -8.45 -2.90 -12.41
C LEU A 238 -7.15 -3.59 -11.98
N SER A 239 -6.42 -2.98 -11.05
CA SER A 239 -5.16 -3.53 -10.58
C SER A 239 -5.01 -3.48 -9.08
N VAL A 240 -4.40 -4.53 -8.54
CA VAL A 240 -3.95 -4.60 -7.14
C VAL A 240 -2.53 -5.13 -7.11
N GLY A 241 -1.74 -4.69 -6.13
CA GLY A 241 -0.42 -5.22 -5.92
C GLY A 241 0.07 -5.06 -4.48
N SER A 242 1.04 -5.88 -4.14
CA SER A 242 1.79 -5.76 -2.90
C SER A 242 3.26 -6.07 -3.16
N THR A 243 4.11 -5.26 -2.57
CA THR A 243 5.56 -5.45 -2.59
C THR A 243 6.05 -5.74 -1.18
N GLY A 244 7.01 -6.67 -1.09
CA GLY A 244 7.80 -6.83 0.13
C GLY A 244 8.66 -5.60 0.41
N GLY A 245 9.10 -5.47 1.65
CA GLY A 245 9.93 -4.37 2.12
C GLY A 245 9.23 -3.50 3.17
N ARG A 246 9.93 -2.49 3.65
CA ARG A 246 9.48 -1.62 4.74
C ARG A 246 9.63 -0.14 4.41
N GLY A 247 8.88 0.66 5.16
CA GLY A 247 8.99 2.12 5.17
C GLY A 247 8.92 2.77 3.80
N ILE A 248 9.80 3.74 3.58
CA ILE A 248 9.82 4.59 2.38
C ILE A 248 10.23 3.77 1.14
N ALA A 249 11.15 2.81 1.30
CA ALA A 249 11.62 1.98 0.20
C ALA A 249 10.49 1.15 -0.44
N ALA A 250 9.62 0.54 0.37
CA ALA A 250 8.47 -0.21 -0.12
C ALA A 250 7.49 0.68 -0.89
N ALA A 251 7.18 1.87 -0.35
CA ALA A 251 6.31 2.84 -1.00
C ALA A 251 6.90 3.34 -2.35
N ALA A 252 8.23 3.45 -2.45
CA ALA A 252 8.89 3.82 -3.70
C ALA A 252 8.85 2.70 -4.76
N VAL A 253 9.03 1.43 -4.38
CA VAL A 253 8.89 0.31 -5.32
C VAL A 253 7.44 0.18 -5.78
N MET A 254 6.49 0.31 -4.85
CA MET A 254 5.07 0.32 -5.15
C MET A 254 4.71 1.42 -6.16
N SER A 255 5.17 2.66 -5.95
CA SER A 255 4.86 3.77 -6.84
C SER A 255 5.36 3.54 -8.27
N GLN A 256 6.55 2.97 -8.42
CA GLN A 256 7.12 2.60 -9.72
C GLN A 256 6.31 1.50 -10.40
N GLN A 257 5.89 0.47 -9.66
CA GLN A 257 5.06 -0.60 -10.22
C GLN A 257 3.70 -0.08 -10.68
N LYS A 258 3.01 0.68 -9.82
CA LYS A 258 1.73 1.32 -10.15
C LYS A 258 1.85 2.17 -11.41
N ALA A 259 2.87 3.03 -11.50
CA ALA A 259 3.10 3.88 -12.67
C ALA A 259 3.40 3.07 -13.95
N ARG A 260 4.14 1.97 -13.84
CA ARG A 260 4.44 1.08 -14.98
C ARG A 260 3.19 0.38 -15.50
N VAL A 261 2.37 -0.18 -14.60
CA VAL A 261 1.11 -0.82 -14.97
C VAL A 261 0.19 0.21 -15.64
N ALA A 262 0.06 1.41 -15.06
CA ALA A 262 -0.74 2.48 -15.66
C ALA A 262 -0.22 2.91 -17.05
N ALA A 263 1.10 3.02 -17.24
CA ALA A 263 1.69 3.38 -18.53
C ALA A 263 1.47 2.29 -19.61
N LEU A 264 1.63 1.02 -19.26
CA LEU A 264 1.40 -0.11 -20.17
C LEU A 264 -0.09 -0.27 -20.50
N ALA A 265 -0.96 -0.05 -19.51
CA ALA A 265 -2.40 -0.01 -19.70
C ALA A 265 -2.84 1.15 -20.63
N ALA A 266 -2.22 2.33 -20.52
CA ALA A 266 -2.48 3.45 -21.43
C ALA A 266 -2.08 3.15 -22.89
N LEU A 267 -1.14 2.23 -23.10
CA LEU A 267 -0.76 1.69 -24.41
C LEU A 267 -1.62 0.49 -24.85
N ASP A 268 -2.65 0.14 -24.06
CA ASP A 268 -3.56 -0.98 -24.28
C ASP A 268 -2.84 -2.33 -24.46
N VAL A 269 -1.73 -2.52 -23.75
CA VAL A 269 -0.95 -3.76 -23.71
C VAL A 269 -1.75 -4.86 -23.00
N GLU A 270 -1.69 -6.09 -23.52
CA GLU A 270 -2.40 -7.23 -22.92
C GLU A 270 -1.96 -7.47 -21.46
N PRO A 271 -2.88 -7.90 -20.57
CA PRO A 271 -2.58 -7.95 -19.14
C PRO A 271 -1.33 -8.75 -18.76
N VAL A 272 -1.08 -9.89 -19.41
CA VAL A 272 0.09 -10.74 -19.12
C VAL A 272 1.40 -10.08 -19.55
N GLU A 273 1.41 -9.39 -20.68
CA GLU A 273 2.57 -8.63 -21.14
C GLU A 273 2.82 -7.42 -20.25
N ALA A 274 1.75 -6.73 -19.83
CA ALA A 274 1.83 -5.59 -18.93
C ALA A 274 2.46 -6.00 -17.57
N LEU A 275 2.05 -7.14 -17.00
CA LEU A 275 2.67 -7.67 -15.79
C LEU A 275 4.13 -8.13 -16.04
N THR A 276 4.38 -8.82 -17.16
CA THR A 276 5.73 -9.26 -17.54
C THR A 276 6.72 -8.10 -17.63
N HIS A 277 6.30 -6.98 -18.22
CA HIS A 277 7.15 -5.79 -18.35
C HIS A 277 7.24 -4.96 -17.06
N SER A 278 6.16 -4.86 -16.29
CA SER A 278 6.15 -4.05 -15.06
C SER A 278 6.96 -4.67 -13.92
N LEU A 279 6.94 -6.00 -13.80
CA LEU A 279 7.63 -6.76 -12.75
C LEU A 279 9.08 -7.12 -13.08
N ARG A 280 9.54 -6.86 -14.31
CA ARG A 280 10.95 -7.05 -14.65
C ARG A 280 11.83 -6.11 -13.81
N PRO A 281 12.86 -6.63 -13.12
CA PRO A 281 13.79 -5.80 -12.39
C PRO A 281 14.47 -4.84 -13.38
N SER A 282 14.29 -3.54 -13.17
CA SER A 282 14.94 -2.52 -13.98
C SER A 282 16.45 -2.67 -13.86
N THR A 283 17.14 -2.94 -14.97
CA THR A 283 18.60 -2.86 -15.04
C THR A 283 19.13 -1.42 -15.07
N VAL A 284 18.23 -0.42 -15.19
CA VAL A 284 18.58 0.98 -15.56
C VAL A 284 18.40 1.99 -14.43
N THR A 285 17.59 1.72 -13.40
CA THR A 285 17.49 2.62 -12.23
C THR A 285 18.50 2.19 -11.19
N ALA A 286 19.50 3.05 -10.95
CA ALA A 286 20.38 2.96 -9.79
C ALA A 286 19.53 2.61 -8.56
N THR A 287 19.81 1.44 -7.99
CA THR A 287 19.31 1.06 -6.67
C THR A 287 19.52 2.27 -5.77
N PRO A 288 18.50 2.78 -5.05
CA PRO A 288 18.77 3.74 -3.99
C PRO A 288 19.89 3.17 -3.12
N PRO A 289 20.85 4.00 -2.63
CA PRO A 289 21.97 3.49 -1.87
C PRO A 289 21.43 2.56 -0.78
N PRO A 290 22.05 1.38 -0.59
CA PRO A 290 21.53 0.39 0.34
C PRO A 290 21.35 1.06 1.69
N VAL A 291 20.11 1.11 2.17
CA VAL A 291 19.87 1.37 3.59
C VAL A 291 20.55 0.21 4.30
N GLU A 292 21.57 0.48 5.11
CA GLU A 292 22.35 -0.53 5.82
C GLU A 292 21.46 -1.31 6.80
N GLY A 293 20.75 -2.31 6.27
CA GLY A 293 19.96 -3.28 7.01
C GLY A 293 20.58 -4.68 6.86
N PRO A 294 20.36 -5.58 7.84
CA PRO A 294 20.95 -6.91 7.82
C PRO A 294 20.60 -7.67 6.54
N ALA A 295 21.63 -8.30 5.97
CA ALA A 295 21.67 -9.06 4.72
C ALA A 295 20.57 -10.11 4.48
N ALA A 296 19.74 -10.42 5.48
CA ALA A 296 18.75 -11.48 5.49
C ALA A 296 17.40 -11.08 4.83
N ASP A 297 17.09 -9.80 4.70
CA ASP A 297 15.85 -9.32 4.04
C ASP A 297 15.92 -9.32 2.51
N ARG A 298 17.02 -9.82 1.93
CA ARG A 298 17.22 -9.98 0.48
C ARG A 298 16.59 -11.24 -0.10
N SER A 299 15.88 -12.03 0.70
CA SER A 299 15.01 -13.11 0.23
C SER A 299 13.98 -12.48 -0.72
N SER A 300 14.20 -12.64 -2.03
CA SER A 300 13.28 -12.33 -3.14
C SER A 300 11.97 -11.72 -2.66
N ALA A 301 11.90 -10.38 -2.62
CA ALA A 301 10.67 -9.68 -2.26
C ALA A 301 9.59 -10.09 -3.27
N GLN A 302 8.81 -11.11 -2.92
CA GLN A 302 7.78 -11.64 -3.78
C GLN A 302 6.81 -10.49 -4.02
N THR A 303 6.79 -10.03 -5.26
CA THR A 303 5.78 -9.07 -5.68
C THR A 303 4.57 -9.88 -6.09
N HIS A 304 3.44 -9.53 -5.50
CA HIS A 304 2.15 -10.07 -5.90
C HIS A 304 1.42 -8.97 -6.65
N CYS A 305 0.94 -9.26 -7.85
CA CYS A 305 0.24 -8.27 -8.66
C CYS A 305 -0.83 -8.95 -9.50
N LEU A 306 -1.98 -8.31 -9.61
CA LEU A 306 -3.06 -8.73 -10.49
C LEU A 306 -3.53 -7.53 -11.28
N TYR A 307 -3.66 -7.72 -12.58
CA TYR A 307 -4.21 -6.73 -13.50
C TYR A 307 -5.31 -7.39 -14.33
N ALA A 308 -6.51 -6.82 -14.27
CA ALA A 308 -7.70 -7.29 -14.96
C ALA A 308 -8.28 -6.18 -15.84
N VAL A 309 -8.69 -6.52 -17.05
CA VAL A 309 -9.35 -5.62 -17.99
C VAL A 309 -10.78 -6.12 -18.17
N TYR A 310 -11.75 -5.28 -17.86
CA TYR A 310 -13.17 -5.55 -18.10
C TYR A 310 -13.66 -4.73 -19.30
N ASP A 311 -14.31 -5.41 -20.22
CA ASP A 311 -14.99 -4.81 -21.37
C ASP A 311 -16.52 -4.83 -21.17
N PRO A 312 -17.17 -3.67 -20.98
CA PRO A 312 -18.61 -3.61 -20.73
C PRO A 312 -19.46 -3.85 -21.98
N VAL A 313 -18.87 -3.79 -23.19
CA VAL A 313 -19.57 -4.04 -24.46
C VAL A 313 -19.67 -5.54 -24.71
N THR A 314 -18.55 -6.26 -24.58
CA THR A 314 -18.52 -7.72 -24.76
C THR A 314 -18.87 -8.48 -23.49
N ARG A 315 -18.84 -7.80 -22.33
CA ARG A 315 -18.96 -8.38 -20.97
C ARG A 315 -17.85 -9.37 -20.63
N ARG A 316 -16.72 -9.28 -21.33
CA ARG A 316 -15.58 -10.18 -21.15
C ARG A 316 -14.55 -9.54 -20.22
N CYS A 317 -13.98 -10.34 -19.33
CA CYS A 317 -12.86 -9.94 -18.50
C CYS A 317 -11.62 -10.79 -18.82
N THR A 318 -10.50 -10.11 -19.02
CA THR A 318 -9.18 -10.73 -19.17
C THR A 318 -8.31 -10.32 -17.99
N ALA A 319 -7.78 -11.28 -17.26
CA ALA A 319 -6.94 -11.01 -16.10
C ALA A 319 -5.62 -11.77 -16.19
N ALA A 320 -4.54 -11.13 -15.75
CA ALA A 320 -3.27 -11.76 -15.48
C ALA A 320 -2.91 -11.56 -14.01
N ARG A 321 -2.26 -12.55 -13.40
CA ARG A 321 -1.75 -12.47 -12.02
C ARG A 321 -0.33 -13.00 -11.92
N ALA A 322 0.42 -12.43 -10.99
CA ALA A 322 1.73 -12.86 -10.57
C ALA A 322 1.71 -13.11 -9.06
N GLY A 323 2.09 -14.32 -8.63
CA GLY A 323 2.06 -14.75 -7.24
C GLY A 323 0.64 -14.87 -6.64
N ALA A 324 0.52 -14.71 -5.32
CA ALA A 324 -0.68 -15.00 -4.54
C ALA A 324 -1.74 -13.88 -4.55
N ALA A 325 -2.12 -13.41 -5.74
CA ALA A 325 -3.24 -12.48 -5.92
C ALA A 325 -4.52 -13.22 -6.34
N GLY A 326 -5.65 -12.87 -5.72
CA GLY A 326 -6.94 -13.52 -5.94
C GLY A 326 -7.94 -12.62 -6.69
N LEU A 327 -8.76 -13.23 -7.53
CA LEU A 327 -9.88 -12.59 -8.22
C LEU A 327 -11.16 -13.39 -7.97
N THR A 328 -12.17 -12.71 -7.47
CA THR A 328 -13.49 -13.30 -7.20
C THR A 328 -14.56 -12.50 -7.90
N VAL A 329 -15.54 -13.19 -8.49
CA VAL A 329 -16.72 -12.62 -9.12
C VAL A 329 -17.91 -12.97 -8.24
N VAL A 330 -18.67 -11.96 -7.80
CA VAL A 330 -19.94 -12.15 -7.10
C VAL A 330 -21.05 -11.74 -8.06
N ALA A 331 -21.84 -12.70 -8.52
CA ALA A 331 -22.96 -12.46 -9.41
C ALA A 331 -24.11 -11.73 -8.67
N PRO A 332 -25.05 -11.08 -9.39
CA PRO A 332 -26.14 -10.33 -8.78
C PRO A 332 -27.10 -11.17 -7.92
N ASP A 333 -27.19 -12.47 -8.20
CA ASP A 333 -27.94 -13.47 -7.43
C ASP A 333 -27.24 -13.90 -6.13
N GLY A 334 -25.97 -13.50 -5.95
CA GLY A 334 -25.15 -13.82 -4.80
C GLY A 334 -24.16 -14.97 -5.04
N ASP A 335 -24.14 -15.58 -6.23
CA ASP A 335 -23.21 -16.66 -6.53
C ASP A 335 -21.76 -16.17 -6.58
N VAL A 336 -20.88 -16.83 -5.82
CA VAL A 336 -19.47 -16.45 -5.67
C VAL A 336 -18.59 -17.42 -6.45
N THR A 337 -17.87 -16.92 -7.44
CA THR A 337 -16.94 -17.70 -8.26
C THR A 337 -15.53 -17.16 -8.10
N SER A 338 -14.60 -18.00 -7.63
CA SER A 338 -13.17 -17.67 -7.69
C SER A 338 -12.64 -17.96 -9.09
N VAL A 339 -11.94 -16.99 -9.68
CA VAL A 339 -11.36 -17.12 -11.02
C VAL A 339 -9.90 -17.49 -10.87
N GLY A 340 -9.46 -18.57 -11.52
CA GLY A 340 -8.08 -19.05 -11.49
C GLY A 340 -7.69 -19.75 -10.17
N PRO A 341 -6.41 -20.09 -9.97
CA PRO A 341 -5.94 -20.71 -8.73
C PRO A 341 -6.19 -19.77 -7.54
N THR A 342 -6.59 -20.33 -6.41
CA THR A 342 -6.78 -19.56 -5.20
C THR A 342 -5.43 -19.11 -4.64
N ALA A 343 -5.40 -18.04 -3.82
CA ALA A 343 -4.14 -17.54 -3.25
C ALA A 343 -3.35 -18.61 -2.45
N SER A 344 -3.99 -19.69 -2.01
CA SER A 344 -3.35 -20.84 -1.36
C SER A 344 -2.65 -21.81 -2.33
N ASP A 345 -3.01 -21.79 -3.61
CA ASP A 345 -2.48 -22.71 -4.64
C ASP A 345 -1.23 -22.15 -5.34
N ALA A 346 -0.96 -20.84 -5.19
CA ALA A 346 0.11 -20.12 -5.89
C ALA A 346 1.53 -20.31 -5.30
N ALA A 347 1.73 -21.33 -4.45
CA ALA A 347 2.98 -21.49 -3.69
C ALA A 347 4.17 -22.03 -4.50
N ASP A 348 3.97 -22.55 -5.72
CA ASP A 348 5.02 -23.26 -6.48
C ASP A 348 5.21 -22.80 -7.95
N GLY A 349 4.56 -21.71 -8.39
CA GLY A 349 4.59 -21.27 -9.79
C GLY A 349 5.49 -20.06 -10.05
N ASP A 350 6.62 -20.24 -10.73
CA ASP A 350 7.43 -19.15 -11.30
C ASP A 350 6.83 -18.75 -12.66
N GLY A 351 5.68 -18.07 -12.66
CA GLY A 351 4.91 -17.77 -13.86
C GLY A 351 3.76 -16.77 -13.68
N TYR A 352 3.11 -16.44 -14.79
CA TYR A 352 1.90 -15.61 -14.84
C TYR A 352 0.69 -16.49 -15.17
N ASP A 353 -0.37 -16.41 -14.36
CA ASP A 353 -1.63 -17.07 -14.71
C ASP A 353 -2.56 -16.09 -15.43
N VAL A 354 -3.09 -16.53 -16.57
CA VAL A 354 -4.02 -15.76 -17.39
C VAL A 354 -5.39 -16.41 -17.35
N ALA A 355 -6.43 -15.61 -17.13
CA ALA A 355 -7.82 -16.04 -17.16
C ALA A 355 -8.63 -15.13 -18.07
N VAL A 356 -9.52 -15.74 -18.85
CA VAL A 356 -10.48 -15.03 -19.69
C VAL A 356 -11.86 -15.62 -19.44
N PHE A 357 -12.82 -14.80 -19.05
CA PHE A 357 -14.15 -15.25 -18.62
C PHE A 357 -15.21 -14.19 -18.89
N ASP A 358 -16.46 -14.62 -19.00
CA ASP A 358 -17.61 -13.73 -19.14
C ASP A 358 -18.12 -13.30 -17.77
N VAL A 359 -18.57 -12.04 -17.67
CA VAL A 359 -19.05 -11.43 -16.44
C VAL A 359 -20.52 -11.07 -16.60
N PRO A 360 -21.43 -11.68 -15.81
CA PRO A 360 -22.83 -11.28 -15.82
C PRO A 360 -22.99 -9.78 -15.50
N PRO A 361 -23.94 -9.06 -16.14
CA PRO A 361 -24.18 -7.65 -15.83
C PRO A 361 -24.50 -7.43 -14.35
N GLY A 362 -23.95 -6.38 -13.74
CA GLY A 362 -24.19 -6.06 -12.32
C GLY A 362 -23.36 -6.86 -11.32
N SER A 363 -22.48 -7.75 -11.79
CA SER A 363 -21.58 -8.53 -10.94
C SER A 363 -20.57 -7.64 -10.22
N LEU A 364 -20.13 -8.05 -9.04
CA LEU A 364 -19.05 -7.40 -8.30
C LEU A 364 -17.73 -8.14 -8.54
N LEU A 365 -16.75 -7.45 -9.10
CA LEU A 365 -15.37 -7.94 -9.18
C LEU A 365 -14.64 -7.58 -7.88
N VAL A 366 -14.04 -8.58 -7.22
CA VAL A 366 -13.26 -8.44 -6.00
C VAL A 366 -11.83 -8.92 -6.27
N LEU A 367 -10.92 -7.96 -6.36
CA LEU A 367 -9.48 -8.18 -6.49
C LEU A 367 -8.86 -8.13 -5.10
N SER A 368 -8.01 -9.10 -4.79
CA SER A 368 -7.33 -9.19 -3.51
C SER A 368 -5.85 -9.49 -3.70
N CYS A 369 -5.01 -8.87 -2.90
CA CYS A 369 -3.60 -9.16 -2.85
C CYS A 369 -3.18 -9.31 -1.39
N ALA A 370 -2.52 -10.40 -1.03
CA ALA A 370 -1.94 -10.53 0.30
C ALA A 370 -0.95 -9.39 0.53
N GLY A 371 -1.14 -8.61 1.60
CA GLY A 371 -0.04 -7.84 2.16
C GLY A 371 1.09 -8.82 2.48
N ALA A 372 2.33 -8.43 2.20
CA ALA A 372 3.49 -9.28 2.45
C ALA A 372 3.36 -9.99 3.81
N PRO A 373 3.66 -11.29 3.91
CA PRO A 373 3.30 -12.08 5.08
C PRO A 373 4.06 -11.60 6.32
N GLU A 374 3.40 -10.85 7.20
CA GLU A 374 3.76 -10.87 8.61
C GLU A 374 3.02 -12.05 9.26
N GLN A 375 3.79 -13.13 9.46
CA GLN A 375 3.47 -14.40 10.13
C GLN A 375 2.02 -14.63 10.59
N ARG A 376 1.33 -15.51 9.84
CA ARG A 376 0.11 -16.28 10.16
C ARG A 376 -0.31 -16.28 11.63
N GLY A 377 -1.44 -15.62 11.92
CA GLY A 377 -2.48 -16.18 12.79
C GLY A 377 -3.36 -17.15 11.98
N ASP A 378 -4.02 -18.09 12.65
CA ASP A 378 -4.66 -19.30 12.09
C ASP A 378 -5.45 -19.14 10.78
N ALA A 379 -5.26 -20.10 9.88
CA ALA A 379 -5.88 -20.21 8.55
C ALA A 379 -7.40 -20.52 8.54
N SER A 380 -8.05 -20.53 9.70
CA SER A 380 -9.50 -20.80 9.82
C SER A 380 -10.37 -19.54 9.67
N ASP A 381 -9.82 -18.34 9.88
CA ASP A 381 -10.57 -17.07 9.86
C ASP A 381 -10.72 -16.46 8.44
N ASP A 382 -9.88 -16.86 7.48
CA ASP A 382 -9.85 -16.30 6.11
C ASP A 382 -11.08 -16.68 5.26
N GLN A 383 -11.73 -17.80 5.58
CA GLN A 383 -12.90 -18.29 4.86
C GLN A 383 -14.20 -17.60 5.34
N GLU A 384 -14.30 -17.23 6.61
CA GLU A 384 -15.48 -16.56 7.18
C GLU A 384 -15.54 -15.07 6.80
N ALA A 385 -14.42 -14.37 6.66
CA ALA A 385 -14.38 -13.00 6.15
C ALA A 385 -14.85 -12.90 4.68
N ARG A 386 -14.62 -13.97 3.88
CA ARG A 386 -15.08 -14.08 2.49
C ARG A 386 -16.55 -14.47 2.39
N ASN A 387 -17.04 -15.35 3.26
CA ASN A 387 -18.41 -15.88 3.21
C ASN A 387 -19.45 -15.04 3.98
N GLY A 388 -19.06 -14.32 5.04
CA GLY A 388 -19.97 -13.51 5.85
C GLY A 388 -20.45 -12.20 5.19
N ALA A 389 -19.91 -11.86 4.01
CA ALA A 389 -20.18 -10.61 3.31
C ALA A 389 -21.20 -10.73 2.16
N CYS A 390 -21.71 -11.94 1.87
CA CYS A 390 -22.42 -12.24 0.63
C CYS A 390 -23.92 -12.58 0.78
N THR A 391 -24.52 -12.48 1.96
CA THR A 391 -25.97 -12.72 2.12
C THR A 391 -26.75 -11.42 2.20
N GLY A 392 -27.22 -10.93 1.05
CA GLY A 392 -28.22 -9.85 0.96
C GLY A 392 -28.04 -8.95 -0.26
N GLY A 393 -29.11 -8.72 -1.02
CA GLY A 393 -29.16 -7.95 -2.28
C GLY A 393 -28.74 -6.47 -2.20
N ASP A 394 -28.28 -6.00 -1.04
CA ASP A 394 -27.50 -4.78 -0.84
C ASP A 394 -26.08 -5.19 -0.41
N ALA A 395 -25.29 -5.74 -1.33
CA ALA A 395 -23.92 -6.17 -1.07
C ALA A 395 -22.97 -4.96 -0.91
N ARG A 396 -23.20 -4.14 0.11
CA ARG A 396 -22.16 -3.35 0.74
C ARG A 396 -21.27 -4.34 1.46
N LEU A 397 -20.25 -4.87 0.77
CA LEU A 397 -19.17 -5.60 1.44
C LEU A 397 -18.70 -4.72 2.59
N PRO A 398 -18.83 -5.14 3.86
CA PRO A 398 -18.08 -4.50 4.91
C PRO A 398 -16.62 -4.80 4.58
N LEU A 399 -15.92 -3.86 3.95
CA LEU A 399 -14.45 -3.85 3.87
C LEU A 399 -13.82 -3.68 5.27
N THR A 400 -14.60 -3.85 6.34
CA THR A 400 -14.20 -3.83 7.74
C THR A 400 -14.08 -5.26 8.23
N GLY A 401 -12.85 -5.75 8.38
CA GLY A 401 -12.62 -6.92 9.24
C GLY A 401 -11.34 -7.70 8.96
N ARG A 402 -10.28 -7.36 9.70
CA ARG A 402 -9.19 -8.27 10.15
C ARG A 402 -8.20 -8.85 9.13
N GLY A 403 -8.40 -8.73 7.82
CA GLY A 403 -7.45 -9.24 6.82
C GLY A 403 -6.29 -8.30 6.50
N ALA A 404 -5.07 -8.83 6.41
CA ALA A 404 -3.86 -8.10 5.97
C ALA A 404 -3.79 -7.86 4.44
N HIS A 405 -4.94 -7.84 3.75
CA HIS A 405 -5.01 -7.85 2.29
C HIS A 405 -5.35 -6.47 1.72
N VAL A 406 -4.70 -6.12 0.60
CA VAL A 406 -5.15 -5.04 -0.27
C VAL A 406 -6.36 -5.52 -1.05
N LEU A 407 -7.43 -4.71 -1.09
CA LEU A 407 -8.68 -5.04 -1.76
C LEU A 407 -9.08 -3.95 -2.74
N LEU A 408 -9.61 -4.35 -3.89
CA LEU A 408 -10.30 -3.48 -4.84
C LEU A 408 -11.61 -4.16 -5.27
N THR A 409 -12.71 -3.45 -5.09
CA THR A 409 -14.04 -3.90 -5.49
C THR A 409 -14.61 -2.96 -6.54
N ALA A 410 -15.24 -3.51 -7.57
CA ALA A 410 -15.88 -2.74 -8.63
C ALA A 410 -17.12 -3.48 -9.16
N ARG A 411 -18.28 -2.83 -9.13
CA ARG A 411 -19.52 -3.40 -9.68
C ARG A 411 -19.56 -3.13 -11.18
N THR A 412 -19.72 -4.17 -11.99
CA THR A 412 -19.71 -4.03 -13.44
C THR A 412 -21.02 -3.48 -13.97
N ARG A 413 -20.91 -2.62 -14.98
CA ARG A 413 -22.03 -2.17 -15.80
C ARG A 413 -21.79 -2.67 -17.22
N ALA A 414 -22.85 -3.17 -17.85
CA ALA A 414 -22.82 -3.52 -19.26
C ALA A 414 -23.38 -2.34 -20.08
N VAL A 415 -22.81 -2.08 -21.24
CA VAL A 415 -23.42 -1.16 -22.21
C VAL A 415 -24.70 -1.83 -22.73
N ALA A 416 -25.79 -1.08 -22.78
CA ALA A 416 -27.07 -1.66 -23.19
C ALA A 416 -27.01 -2.06 -24.68
N PRO A 417 -27.63 -3.18 -25.10
CA PRO A 417 -27.60 -3.59 -26.50
C PRO A 417 -28.17 -2.55 -27.46
N MET A 418 -29.11 -1.71 -27.00
CA MET A 418 -29.67 -0.61 -27.79
C MET A 418 -28.68 0.52 -28.07
N ASP A 419 -27.58 0.59 -27.32
CA ASP A 419 -26.50 1.55 -27.44
C ASP A 419 -25.31 1.02 -28.23
N ILE A 420 -25.43 -0.19 -28.78
CA ILE A 420 -24.39 -0.84 -29.59
C ILE A 420 -24.97 -1.17 -30.96
N ALA A 421 -24.29 -0.74 -32.02
CA ALA A 421 -24.61 -1.13 -33.38
C ALA A 421 -23.38 -1.79 -33.99
N THR A 422 -23.53 -3.01 -34.50
CA THR A 422 -22.42 -3.79 -35.10
C THR A 422 -22.83 -4.30 -36.47
N TRP A 423 -21.94 -4.15 -37.45
CA TRP A 423 -22.11 -4.65 -38.81
C TRP A 423 -20.84 -5.33 -39.28
N GLU A 424 -21.01 -6.44 -39.99
CA GLU A 424 -19.95 -7.01 -40.81
C GLU A 424 -20.05 -6.41 -42.22
N LEU A 425 -18.92 -5.93 -42.73
CA LEU A 425 -18.80 -5.30 -44.02
C LEU A 425 -18.01 -6.22 -44.96
N PRO A 426 -18.42 -6.33 -46.24
CA PRO A 426 -17.62 -7.02 -47.22
C PRO A 426 -16.29 -6.28 -47.44
N ASN A 427 -15.24 -7.02 -47.74
CA ASN A 427 -13.93 -6.45 -48.05
C ASN A 427 -13.88 -6.00 -49.52
N ASP A 428 -14.70 -4.99 -49.84
CA ASP A 428 -14.84 -4.37 -51.16
C ASP A 428 -14.95 -2.85 -50.98
N PRO A 429 -14.19 -2.02 -51.74
CA PRO A 429 -14.32 -0.56 -51.71
C PRO A 429 -15.76 -0.01 -51.78
N THR A 430 -16.71 -0.73 -52.40
CA THR A 430 -18.12 -0.32 -52.43
C THR A 430 -18.77 -0.27 -51.05
N ALA A 431 -18.28 -1.05 -50.08
CA ALA A 431 -18.80 -1.14 -48.72
C ALA A 431 -18.66 0.17 -47.92
N VAL A 432 -17.79 1.09 -48.35
CA VAL A 432 -17.55 2.36 -47.65
C VAL A 432 -18.79 3.25 -47.70
N ALA A 433 -19.53 3.25 -48.81
CA ALA A 433 -20.78 4.00 -48.92
C ALA A 433 -21.84 3.44 -47.95
N ASP A 434 -22.03 2.12 -47.95
CA ASP A 434 -22.95 1.43 -47.04
C ASP A 434 -22.60 1.67 -45.57
N ALA A 435 -21.31 1.68 -45.22
CA ALA A 435 -20.85 1.95 -43.87
C ALA A 435 -21.24 3.36 -43.39
N ARG A 436 -21.13 4.37 -44.27
CA ARG A 436 -21.55 5.75 -43.97
C ARG A 436 -23.07 5.83 -43.80
N ASP A 437 -23.83 5.22 -44.69
CA ASP A 437 -25.30 5.29 -44.65
C ASP A 437 -25.86 4.59 -43.40
N ARG A 438 -25.28 3.43 -43.03
CA ARG A 438 -25.60 2.73 -41.77
C ARG A 438 -25.26 3.56 -40.55
N THR A 439 -24.08 4.20 -40.56
CA THR A 439 -23.63 5.09 -39.47
C THR A 439 -24.57 6.28 -39.31
N ALA A 440 -24.88 7.00 -40.39
CA ALA A 440 -25.78 8.14 -40.35
C ALA A 440 -27.18 7.75 -39.85
N THR A 441 -27.73 6.65 -40.37
CA THR A 441 -29.03 6.12 -39.95
C THR A 441 -29.04 5.78 -38.45
N GLN A 442 -28.00 5.12 -37.96
CA GLN A 442 -27.89 4.76 -36.55
C GLN A 442 -27.77 5.99 -35.64
N LEU A 443 -27.00 6.99 -36.04
CA LEU A 443 -26.86 8.23 -35.28
C LEU A 443 -28.18 9.00 -35.21
N THR A 444 -28.95 9.04 -36.31
CA THR A 444 -30.32 9.59 -36.27
C THR A 444 -31.21 8.79 -35.32
N ALA A 445 -31.15 7.45 -35.34
CA ALA A 445 -31.92 6.61 -34.43
C ALA A 445 -31.53 6.80 -32.95
N TRP A 446 -30.26 7.12 -32.68
CA TRP A 446 -29.75 7.45 -31.35
C TRP A 446 -29.96 8.91 -30.95
N GLY A 447 -30.56 9.75 -31.81
CA GLY A 447 -30.78 11.16 -31.51
C GLY A 447 -29.50 12.01 -31.55
N LEU A 448 -28.50 11.60 -32.31
CA LEU A 448 -27.20 12.27 -32.48
C LEU A 448 -26.95 12.76 -33.93
N PRO A 449 -27.92 13.44 -34.59
CA PRO A 449 -27.76 13.84 -35.99
C PRO A 449 -26.59 14.81 -36.20
N ASP A 450 -26.26 15.63 -35.20
CA ASP A 450 -25.19 16.64 -35.29
C ASP A 450 -23.79 16.01 -35.42
N LEU A 451 -23.60 14.79 -34.92
CA LEU A 451 -22.35 14.04 -35.08
C LEU A 451 -22.23 13.36 -36.45
N SER A 452 -23.33 13.20 -37.19
CA SER A 452 -23.40 12.39 -38.40
C SER A 452 -22.34 12.74 -39.45
N PHE A 453 -22.14 14.03 -39.73
CA PHE A 453 -21.13 14.45 -40.71
C PHE A 453 -19.70 14.04 -40.30
N ASN A 454 -19.31 14.31 -39.06
CA ASN A 454 -17.96 14.00 -38.59
C ASN A 454 -17.75 12.49 -38.43
N THR A 455 -18.73 11.77 -37.87
CA THR A 455 -18.61 10.34 -37.63
C THR A 455 -18.58 9.55 -38.93
N THR A 456 -19.41 9.88 -39.93
CA THR A 456 -19.37 9.20 -41.24
C THR A 456 -18.04 9.40 -41.95
N LEU A 457 -17.40 10.56 -41.81
CA LEU A 457 -16.06 10.80 -42.34
C LEU A 457 -15.01 9.94 -41.61
N VAL A 458 -15.05 9.87 -40.28
CA VAL A 458 -14.19 8.96 -39.48
C VAL A 458 -14.37 7.51 -39.93
N VAL A 459 -15.61 7.03 -40.01
CA VAL A 459 -15.92 5.66 -40.46
C VAL A 459 -15.41 5.41 -41.87
N SER A 460 -15.59 6.37 -42.78
CA SER A 460 -15.10 6.27 -44.16
C SER A 460 -13.59 6.05 -44.21
N GLU A 461 -12.82 6.83 -43.46
CA GLU A 461 -11.36 6.72 -43.42
C GLU A 461 -10.92 5.40 -42.77
N LEU A 462 -11.53 5.01 -41.65
CA LEU A 462 -11.17 3.77 -40.94
C LEU A 462 -11.51 2.52 -41.75
N VAL A 463 -12.69 2.45 -42.36
CA VAL A 463 -13.11 1.31 -43.21
C VAL A 463 -12.28 1.25 -44.48
N THR A 464 -11.99 2.39 -45.14
CA THR A 464 -11.10 2.42 -46.31
C THR A 464 -9.70 1.89 -45.97
N ASN A 465 -9.19 2.25 -44.79
CA ASN A 465 -7.91 1.76 -44.31
C ASN A 465 -7.95 0.24 -44.04
N ALA A 466 -9.02 -0.26 -43.42
CA ALA A 466 -9.21 -1.70 -43.21
C ALA A 466 -9.23 -2.47 -44.55
N ILE A 467 -10.04 -2.05 -45.53
CA ILE A 467 -10.14 -2.67 -46.87
C ILE A 467 -8.77 -2.70 -47.57
N ARG A 468 -7.99 -1.63 -47.44
CA ARG A 468 -6.69 -1.53 -48.12
C ARG A 468 -5.63 -2.47 -47.55
N TYR A 469 -5.69 -2.78 -46.24
CA TYR A 469 -4.59 -3.45 -45.53
C TYR A 469 -4.97 -4.80 -44.89
N SER A 470 -6.21 -5.24 -45.05
CA SER A 470 -6.73 -6.53 -44.58
C SER A 470 -7.32 -7.32 -45.74
N THR A 471 -7.29 -8.65 -45.65
CA THR A 471 -7.92 -9.58 -46.61
C THR A 471 -9.10 -10.33 -46.01
N GLY A 472 -9.42 -10.10 -44.73
CA GLY A 472 -10.46 -10.79 -43.99
C GLY A 472 -11.75 -10.00 -43.81
N PRO A 473 -12.66 -10.48 -42.94
CA PRO A 473 -13.88 -9.77 -42.61
C PRO A 473 -13.56 -8.46 -41.89
N ILE A 474 -14.34 -7.42 -42.20
CA ILE A 474 -14.22 -6.11 -41.57
C ILE A 474 -15.46 -5.89 -40.71
N GLY A 475 -15.26 -5.66 -39.42
CA GLY A 475 -16.36 -5.34 -38.50
C GLY A 475 -16.39 -3.84 -38.22
N LEU A 476 -17.54 -3.19 -38.40
CA LEU A 476 -17.81 -1.84 -37.93
C LEU A 476 -18.69 -1.91 -36.69
N ARG A 477 -18.28 -1.25 -35.62
CA ARG A 477 -19.07 -1.13 -34.38
C ARG A 477 -19.14 0.31 -33.93
N LEU A 478 -20.34 0.77 -33.61
CA LEU A 478 -20.60 2.04 -32.93
C LEU A 478 -21.09 1.75 -31.52
N ILE A 479 -20.61 2.52 -30.55
CA ILE A 479 -20.95 2.40 -29.13
C ILE A 479 -21.34 3.78 -28.63
N ARG A 480 -22.55 3.90 -28.08
CA ARG A 480 -23.05 5.11 -27.41
C ARG A 480 -22.94 4.94 -25.91
N ASP A 481 -22.11 5.75 -25.27
CA ASP A 481 -21.97 5.77 -23.81
C ASP A 481 -21.74 7.22 -23.35
N ALA A 482 -20.77 7.50 -22.47
CA ALA A 482 -20.38 8.88 -22.15
C ALA A 482 -19.81 9.64 -23.37
N ALA A 483 -19.37 8.90 -24.38
CA ALA A 483 -18.92 9.40 -25.67
C ALA A 483 -19.38 8.43 -26.77
N LEU A 484 -19.33 8.88 -28.03
CA LEU A 484 -19.57 8.05 -29.19
C LEU A 484 -18.24 7.43 -29.62
N ILE A 485 -18.17 6.10 -29.61
CA ILE A 485 -16.97 5.37 -30.01
C ILE A 485 -17.25 4.62 -31.31
N CYS A 486 -16.38 4.84 -32.29
CA CYS A 486 -16.35 4.10 -33.54
C CYS A 486 -15.19 3.13 -33.52
N GLU A 487 -15.45 1.85 -33.75
CA GLU A 487 -14.45 0.80 -33.84
C GLU A 487 -14.55 0.12 -35.20
N VAL A 488 -13.41 0.00 -35.89
CA VAL A 488 -13.26 -0.81 -37.10
C VAL A 488 -12.25 -1.92 -36.81
N SER A 489 -12.73 -3.16 -36.90
CA SER A 489 -11.94 -4.36 -36.70
C SER A 489 -11.56 -5.00 -38.03
N ASP A 490 -10.33 -5.47 -38.12
CA ASP A 490 -9.80 -6.18 -39.28
C ASP A 490 -8.78 -7.26 -38.86
N ASN A 491 -8.42 -8.17 -39.76
CA ASN A 491 -7.52 -9.29 -39.45
C ASN A 491 -6.01 -8.98 -39.65
N SER A 492 -5.65 -7.71 -39.86
CA SER A 492 -4.28 -7.28 -40.09
C SER A 492 -3.55 -7.04 -38.76
N SER A 493 -2.32 -7.56 -38.64
CA SER A 493 -1.42 -7.25 -37.53
C SER A 493 -0.54 -6.02 -37.78
N ALA A 494 -0.63 -5.40 -38.96
CA ALA A 494 0.16 -4.22 -39.30
C ALA A 494 -0.37 -2.96 -38.60
N ALA A 495 0.51 -2.26 -37.88
CA ALA A 495 0.18 -0.95 -37.29
C ALA A 495 -0.31 0.04 -38.37
N PRO A 496 -1.38 0.81 -38.13
CA PRO A 496 -1.78 1.88 -39.05
C PRO A 496 -0.64 2.89 -39.15
N ARG A 497 -0.11 3.10 -40.36
CA ARG A 497 0.94 4.09 -40.57
C ARG A 497 0.30 5.46 -40.78
N THR A 498 0.54 6.40 -39.86
CA THR A 498 0.31 7.82 -40.09
C THR A 498 1.33 8.31 -41.11
N HIS A 499 0.93 8.41 -42.37
CA HIS A 499 1.73 9.10 -43.38
C HIS A 499 1.49 10.60 -43.23
N ILE A 500 2.52 11.44 -43.17
CA ILE A 500 2.37 12.90 -43.33
C ILE A 500 2.45 13.15 -44.84
N PRO A 501 1.32 13.36 -45.52
CA PRO A 501 1.33 13.50 -46.97
C PRO A 501 1.91 14.84 -47.39
N ALA A 502 2.64 14.86 -48.50
CA ALA A 502 3.00 16.10 -49.16
C ALA A 502 1.73 16.86 -49.62
N PRO A 503 1.80 18.19 -49.87
CA PRO A 503 0.62 18.99 -50.23
C PRO A 503 -0.20 18.46 -51.42
N ASN A 504 0.45 17.73 -52.33
CA ASN A 504 -0.16 17.18 -53.55
C ASN A 504 -0.48 15.67 -53.47
N ASP A 505 -0.23 15.03 -52.33
CA ASP A 505 -0.47 13.60 -52.17
C ASP A 505 -1.96 13.34 -51.91
N GLN A 506 -2.57 12.47 -52.71
CA GLN A 506 -4.01 12.16 -52.65
C GLN A 506 -4.35 11.13 -51.56
N GLY A 507 -3.33 10.44 -51.00
CA GLY A 507 -3.49 9.45 -49.94
C GLY A 507 -2.87 9.87 -48.60
N GLY A 508 -3.11 9.09 -47.55
CA GLY A 508 -2.42 9.22 -46.26
C GLY A 508 -2.98 10.27 -45.28
N ARG A 509 -4.03 11.01 -45.64
CA ARG A 509 -4.65 12.03 -44.77
C ARG A 509 -5.67 11.45 -43.78
N GLY A 510 -6.13 10.22 -43.98
CA GLY A 510 -7.26 9.66 -43.23
C GLY A 510 -7.08 9.67 -41.71
N LEU A 511 -5.93 9.20 -41.21
CA LEU A 511 -5.68 9.20 -39.76
C LEU A 511 -5.47 10.63 -39.20
N ILE A 512 -5.04 11.59 -40.01
CA ILE A 512 -4.95 13.00 -39.61
C ILE A 512 -6.35 13.60 -39.48
N ILE A 513 -7.26 13.26 -40.40
CA ILE A 513 -8.67 13.67 -40.33
C ILE A 513 -9.31 13.07 -39.08
N VAL A 514 -9.11 11.77 -38.82
CA VAL A 514 -9.59 11.11 -37.60
C VAL A 514 -9.04 11.79 -36.35
N ALA A 515 -7.74 12.10 -36.32
CA ALA A 515 -7.11 12.80 -35.18
C ALA A 515 -7.67 14.21 -34.94
N HIS A 516 -8.15 14.89 -35.98
CA HIS A 516 -8.75 16.22 -35.85
C HIS A 516 -10.21 16.18 -35.41
N LEU A 517 -10.95 15.12 -35.79
CA LEU A 517 -12.38 14.97 -35.52
C LEU A 517 -12.71 14.16 -34.27
N ALA A 518 -11.71 13.49 -33.69
CA ALA A 518 -11.84 12.67 -32.50
C ALA A 518 -11.13 13.32 -31.31
N ARG A 519 -11.73 13.17 -30.12
CA ARG A 519 -11.11 13.55 -28.85
C ARG A 519 -9.96 12.61 -28.49
N ALA A 520 -10.12 11.33 -28.82
CA ALA A 520 -9.12 10.30 -28.65
C ALA A 520 -9.25 9.28 -29.78
N HIS A 521 -8.14 8.69 -30.19
CA HIS A 521 -8.12 7.62 -31.18
C HIS A 521 -6.93 6.71 -30.93
N GLY A 522 -6.98 5.49 -31.47
CA GLY A 522 -5.90 4.54 -31.26
C GLY A 522 -6.07 3.25 -32.01
N THR A 523 -5.21 2.29 -31.70
CA THR A 523 -5.25 0.94 -32.24
C THR A 523 -5.05 -0.05 -31.11
N ARG A 524 -5.95 -1.02 -31.03
CA ARG A 524 -5.90 -2.16 -30.13
C ARG A 524 -5.57 -3.39 -30.92
N TYR A 525 -4.60 -4.18 -30.47
CA TYR A 525 -4.33 -5.48 -31.06
C TYR A 525 -5.17 -6.54 -30.34
N THR A 526 -5.59 -7.53 -31.11
CA THR A 526 -6.38 -8.67 -30.63
C THR A 526 -5.79 -9.94 -31.24
N ALA A 527 -6.04 -11.11 -30.66
CA ALA A 527 -5.55 -12.37 -31.23
C ALA A 527 -5.84 -12.55 -32.75
N PRO A 528 -7.03 -12.22 -33.29
CA PRO A 528 -7.31 -12.37 -34.72
C PRO A 528 -6.85 -11.19 -35.61
N GLY A 529 -6.35 -10.09 -35.05
CA GLY A 529 -6.03 -8.88 -35.83
C GLY A 529 -6.00 -7.61 -34.99
N LYS A 530 -6.64 -6.55 -35.44
CA LYS A 530 -6.65 -5.26 -34.74
C LYS A 530 -8.00 -4.57 -34.78
N ILE A 531 -8.17 -3.62 -33.89
CA ILE A 531 -9.31 -2.71 -33.80
C ILE A 531 -8.75 -1.29 -33.82
N VAL A 532 -9.06 -0.52 -34.86
CA VAL A 532 -8.78 0.92 -34.92
C VAL A 532 -10.02 1.65 -34.44
N TRP A 533 -9.83 2.58 -33.52
CA TRP A 533 -10.96 3.23 -32.84
C TRP A 533 -10.78 4.74 -32.77
N ALA A 534 -11.91 5.44 -32.69
CA ALA A 534 -12.01 6.88 -32.52
C ALA A 534 -13.18 7.22 -31.59
N GLU A 535 -12.96 8.18 -30.70
CA GLU A 535 -13.93 8.66 -29.71
C GLU A 535 -14.31 10.12 -29.99
N GLN A 536 -15.60 10.40 -30.04
CA GLN A 536 -16.17 11.73 -30.23
C GLN A 536 -17.06 12.09 -29.05
N ALA A 537 -16.97 13.32 -28.56
CA ALA A 537 -17.81 13.78 -27.46
C ALA A 537 -19.29 13.77 -27.89
N ILE A 538 -20.16 13.33 -26.98
CA ILE A 538 -21.61 13.52 -27.10
C ILE A 538 -21.93 14.76 -26.28
N ASP A 539 -22.34 15.84 -26.94
CA ASP A 539 -22.85 17.02 -26.23
C ASP A 539 -24.21 16.65 -25.65
N VAL A 540 -24.24 16.41 -24.33
CA VAL A 540 -25.49 16.20 -23.61
C VAL A 540 -26.09 17.58 -23.37
N ALA A 541 -27.16 17.89 -24.12
CA ALA A 541 -27.93 19.13 -23.95
C ALA A 541 -28.64 19.20 -22.59
#